data_AF-A0A7Y5GAW5-F1
#
_entry.id   AF-A0A7Y5GAW5-F1
#
_cell.length_a   1.000
_cell.length_b   1.000
_cell.length_c   1.000
_cell.angle_alpha   90.00
_cell.angle_beta   90.00
_cell.angle_gamma   90.00
#
_symmetry.space_group_name_H-M   'P 1'
#
loop_
_entity.id
_entity.type
_entity.pdbx_description
1 polymer ?
#
loop_
_entity_poly.entity_id
_entity_poly.type
_entity_poly.pdbx_seq_one_letter_code
_entity_poly.pdbx_strand_id
1 'polypeptide(L)'
;MHTANVLQLHELYEPQVSLGLALEHGLLEDEYKRIVDILGRTPTFTELGIFSVMWSEHCSYKNSIAVLKTLPKQGKHVLKGAGEENAGLIDIGDGYAVAFKIESHNH
;
A
#
# COMPACT_ATOMS: atom_id res chain seq x y z
N MET A 1 14.51 50.83 -0.96
CA MET A 1 13.73 50.33 0.20
C MET A 1 12.32 50.05 -0.31
N HIS A 2 11.71 48.88 -0.27
CA HIS A 2 11.98 47.62 0.42
C HIS A 2 11.37 46.51 -0.46
N THR A 3 11.99 45.35 -0.41
CA THR A 3 11.76 44.13 -1.20
C THR A 3 10.44 43.41 -0.89
N ALA A 4 10.06 42.57 -1.86
CA ALA A 4 9.33 41.30 -1.74
C ALA A 4 7.84 41.35 -1.37
N ASN A 5 7.00 41.12 -2.38
CA ASN A 5 5.66 40.55 -2.21
C ASN A 5 5.59 39.21 -2.98
N VAL A 6 6.53 38.32 -2.68
CA VAL A 6 6.49 36.91 -3.08
C VAL A 6 6.29 36.18 -1.77
N LEU A 7 5.06 35.82 -1.42
CA LEU A 7 4.63 34.83 -0.41
C LEU A 7 3.15 35.10 -0.07
N GLN A 8 2.26 35.02 -1.08
CA GLN A 8 0.89 34.63 -0.81
C GLN A 8 0.94 33.11 -0.64
N LEU A 9 1.28 32.67 0.58
CA LEU A 9 1.15 31.27 0.98
C LEU A 9 -0.31 30.90 0.73
N HIS A 10 -0.55 30.12 -0.33
CA HIS A 10 -1.79 29.37 -0.46
C HIS A 10 -1.94 28.59 0.85
N GLU A 11 -2.85 29.01 1.72
CA GLU A 11 -3.42 28.06 2.68
C GLU A 11 -3.93 26.90 1.82
N LEU A 12 -3.29 25.74 1.94
CA LEU A 12 -3.69 24.52 1.25
C LEU A 12 -5.02 24.11 1.87
N TYR A 13 -6.11 24.63 1.32
CA TYR A 13 -7.45 24.23 1.70
C TYR A 13 -7.61 22.75 1.34
N GLU A 14 -7.53 21.88 2.35
CA GLU A 14 -7.85 20.47 2.16
C GLU A 14 -9.36 20.30 1.99
N PRO A 15 -9.81 19.50 1.02
CA PRO A 15 -11.23 19.18 0.90
C PRO A 15 -11.72 18.46 2.15
N GLN A 16 -12.94 18.78 2.57
CA GLN A 16 -13.58 18.08 3.69
C GLN A 16 -13.81 16.62 3.29
N VAL A 17 -13.25 15.70 4.09
CA VAL A 17 -13.41 14.27 3.82
C VAL A 17 -14.82 13.82 4.17
N SER A 18 -15.45 13.16 3.20
CA SER A 18 -16.78 12.59 3.30
C SER A 18 -16.79 11.17 2.72
N LEU A 19 -17.86 10.41 2.98
CA LEU A 19 -18.06 9.11 2.35
C LEU A 19 -18.01 9.21 0.81
N GLY A 20 -18.64 10.25 0.23
CA GLY A 20 -18.60 10.46 -1.23
C GLY A 20 -17.18 10.59 -1.76
N LEU A 21 -16.34 11.40 -1.10
CA LEU A 21 -14.93 11.56 -1.48
C LEU A 21 -14.14 10.25 -1.31
N ALA A 22 -14.44 9.47 -0.27
CA ALA A 22 -13.80 8.17 -0.06
C ALA A 22 -14.14 7.16 -1.19
N LEU A 23 -15.42 7.13 -1.63
CA LEU A 23 -15.85 6.30 -2.76
C LEU A 23 -15.16 6.73 -4.06
N GLU A 24 -15.00 8.03 -4.30
CA GLU A 24 -14.22 8.55 -5.44
C GLU A 24 -12.74 8.15 -5.39
N HIS A 25 -12.18 7.94 -4.19
CA HIS A 25 -10.83 7.39 -3.98
C HIS A 25 -10.77 5.85 -4.08
N GLY A 26 -11.84 5.19 -4.53
CA GLY A 26 -11.87 3.74 -4.73
C GLY A 26 -11.97 2.91 -3.44
N LEU A 27 -12.26 3.55 -2.30
CA LEU A 27 -12.60 2.84 -1.07
C LEU A 27 -14.04 2.36 -1.13
N LEU A 28 -14.32 1.24 -0.46
CA LEU A 28 -15.69 0.81 -0.18
C LEU A 28 -16.25 1.58 1.03
N GLU A 29 -17.57 1.65 1.14
CA GLU A 29 -18.24 2.29 2.29
C GLU A 29 -17.78 1.68 3.63
N ASP A 30 -17.66 0.36 3.70
CA ASP A 30 -17.20 -0.34 4.92
C ASP A 30 -15.71 -0.10 5.20
N GLU A 31 -14.89 0.10 4.16
CA GLU A 31 -13.48 0.49 4.34
C GLU A 31 -13.40 1.90 4.92
N TYR A 32 -14.21 2.85 4.44
CA TYR A 32 -14.28 4.19 5.01
C TYR A 32 -14.75 4.19 6.47
N LYS A 33 -15.82 3.45 6.79
CA LYS A 33 -16.29 3.28 8.18
C LYS A 33 -15.17 2.74 9.07
N ARG A 34 -14.46 1.70 8.61
CA ARG A 34 -13.35 1.11 9.34
C ARG A 34 -12.19 2.10 9.55
N ILE A 35 -11.90 2.96 8.59
CA ILE A 35 -10.90 4.02 8.74
C ILE A 35 -11.30 4.98 9.86
N VAL A 36 -12.55 5.45 9.86
CA VAL A 36 -13.08 6.33 10.90
C VAL A 36 -13.02 5.65 12.27
N ASP A 37 -13.36 4.36 12.35
CA ASP A 37 -13.30 3.59 13.59
C ASP A 37 -11.86 3.43 14.11
N ILE A 38 -10.89 3.15 13.23
CA ILE A 38 -9.47 3.02 13.58
C ILE A 38 -8.90 4.34 14.11
N LEU A 39 -9.28 5.47 13.49
CA LEU A 39 -8.76 6.79 13.86
C LEU A 39 -9.55 7.45 14.99
N GLY A 40 -10.78 7.02 15.24
CA GLY A 40 -11.72 7.68 16.18
C GLY A 40 -12.20 9.06 15.71
N ARG A 41 -11.95 9.43 14.45
CA ARG A 41 -12.32 10.70 13.84
C ARG A 41 -12.36 10.58 12.32
N THR A 42 -12.91 11.59 11.64
CA THR A 42 -12.76 11.73 10.19
C THR A 42 -11.26 11.85 9.82
N PRO A 43 -10.76 11.09 8.82
CA PRO A 43 -9.39 11.26 8.33
C PRO A 43 -9.23 12.63 7.67
N THR A 44 -8.00 13.16 7.70
CA THR A 44 -7.58 14.27 6.83
C THR A 44 -7.56 13.82 5.37
N PHE A 45 -7.49 14.77 4.42
CA PHE A 45 -7.43 14.41 3.01
C PHE A 45 -6.19 13.57 2.68
N THR A 46 -5.05 13.94 3.28
CA THR A 46 -3.80 13.18 3.16
C THR A 46 -3.92 11.76 3.73
N GLU A 47 -4.52 11.59 4.92
CA GLU A 47 -4.75 10.26 5.51
C GLU A 47 -5.68 9.41 4.65
N LEU A 48 -6.76 9.99 4.11
CA LEU A 48 -7.67 9.30 3.19
C LEU A 48 -6.92 8.76 1.97
N GLY A 49 -6.06 9.58 1.36
CA GLY A 49 -5.23 9.17 0.23
C GLY A 49 -4.28 8.01 0.57
N ILE A 50 -3.65 8.05 1.75
CA ILE A 50 -2.80 6.96 2.23
C ILE A 50 -3.60 5.67 2.37
N PHE A 51 -4.77 5.71 3.03
CA PHE A 51 -5.60 4.52 3.18
C PHE A 51 -6.08 3.98 1.83
N SER A 52 -6.51 4.85 0.92
CA SER A 52 -6.95 4.47 -0.43
C SER A 52 -5.90 3.66 -1.18
N VAL A 53 -4.65 4.15 -1.22
CA VAL A 53 -3.56 3.43 -1.92
C VAL A 53 -3.19 2.16 -1.17
N MET A 54 -2.97 2.23 0.14
CA MET A 54 -2.50 1.08 0.92
C MET A 54 -3.51 -0.06 0.98
N TRP A 55 -4.81 0.22 0.88
CA TRP A 55 -5.88 -0.79 0.87
C TRP A 55 -6.39 -1.12 -0.54
N SER A 56 -5.77 -0.60 -1.59
CA SER A 56 -6.01 -1.04 -2.97
C SER A 56 -5.63 -2.51 -3.15
N GLU A 57 -6.19 -3.20 -4.16
CA GLU A 57 -5.79 -4.59 -4.46
C GLU A 57 -4.29 -4.69 -4.77
N HIS A 58 -3.74 -3.70 -5.49
CA HIS A 58 -2.34 -3.66 -5.88
C HIS A 58 -1.38 -3.71 -4.69
N CYS A 59 -1.68 -2.95 -3.62
CA CYS A 59 -0.84 -2.93 -2.42
C CYS A 59 -1.18 -4.03 -1.42
N SER A 60 -2.47 -4.32 -1.23
CA SER A 60 -2.92 -5.18 -0.13
C SER A 60 -3.10 -6.65 -0.50
N TYR A 61 -3.20 -6.97 -1.79
CA TYR A 61 -3.57 -8.31 -2.28
C TYR A 61 -4.89 -8.81 -1.67
N LYS A 62 -5.82 -7.91 -1.31
CA LYS A 62 -7.00 -8.24 -0.48
C LYS A 62 -7.87 -9.36 -1.05
N ASN A 63 -7.93 -9.54 -2.36
CA ASN A 63 -8.61 -10.65 -3.01
C ASN A 63 -7.69 -11.86 -3.24
N SER A 64 -6.48 -11.59 -3.74
CA SER A 64 -5.55 -12.64 -4.19
C SER A 64 -4.84 -13.39 -3.06
N ILE A 65 -4.65 -12.77 -1.89
CA ILE A 65 -3.84 -13.33 -0.79
C ILE A 65 -4.37 -14.67 -0.27
N ALA A 66 -5.69 -14.86 -0.26
CA ALA A 66 -6.30 -16.11 0.18
C ALA A 66 -5.90 -17.29 -0.72
N VAL A 67 -5.87 -17.06 -2.04
CA VAL A 67 -5.46 -18.06 -3.03
C VAL A 67 -3.95 -18.27 -2.97
N LEU A 68 -3.16 -17.20 -2.88
CA LEU A 68 -1.69 -17.28 -2.81
C LEU A 68 -1.19 -18.06 -1.59
N LYS A 69 -1.94 -18.09 -0.49
CA LYS A 69 -1.63 -18.90 0.70
C LYS A 69 -1.73 -20.40 0.46
N THR A 70 -2.42 -20.85 -0.59
CA THR A 70 -2.55 -22.28 -0.92
C THR A 70 -1.34 -22.85 -1.67
N LEU A 71 -0.47 -21.98 -2.21
CA LEU A 71 0.72 -22.40 -2.93
C LEU A 71 1.77 -22.99 -1.97
N PRO A 72 2.54 -24.01 -2.38
CA PRO A 72 3.65 -24.54 -1.58
C PRO A 72 4.73 -23.47 -1.34
N LYS A 73 5.16 -23.29 -0.09
CA LYS A 73 6.14 -22.25 0.30
C LYS A 73 7.43 -22.81 0.90
N GLN A 74 7.51 -24.13 1.09
CA GLN A 74 8.63 -24.79 1.76
C GLN A 74 9.28 -25.78 0.80
N GLY A 75 10.60 -25.91 0.91
CA GLY A 75 11.39 -26.85 0.15
C GLY A 75 12.82 -26.89 0.68
N LYS A 76 13.51 -28.01 0.45
CA LYS A 76 14.87 -28.26 0.98
C LYS A 76 15.91 -27.18 0.67
N HIS A 77 15.72 -26.47 -0.44
CA HIS A 77 16.65 -25.46 -0.96
C HIS A 77 16.13 -24.03 -0.76
N VAL A 78 14.97 -23.86 -0.13
CA VAL A 78 14.39 -22.52 0.11
C VAL A 78 15.06 -21.94 1.35
N LEU A 79 15.87 -20.89 1.16
CA LEU A 79 16.50 -20.16 2.27
C LEU A 79 15.57 -19.09 2.84
N LYS A 80 14.77 -18.47 1.98
CA LYS A 80 13.73 -17.48 2.33
C LYS A 80 12.49 -17.68 1.48
N GLY A 81 11.35 -17.82 2.14
CA GLY A 81 10.05 -18.04 1.50
C GLY A 81 9.47 -16.77 0.88
N ALA A 82 8.49 -16.95 0.00
CA ALA A 82 7.75 -15.83 -0.59
C ALA A 82 7.06 -14.99 0.50
N GLY A 83 7.40 -13.70 0.57
CA GLY A 83 6.86 -12.74 1.53
C GLY A 83 7.64 -12.60 2.84
N GLU A 84 8.70 -13.39 3.05
CA GLU A 84 9.65 -13.17 4.16
C GLU A 84 10.64 -12.05 3.81
N GLU A 85 10.98 -11.94 2.53
CA GLU A 85 11.88 -10.94 1.96
C GLU A 85 11.27 -10.38 0.65
N ASN A 86 11.86 -9.31 0.12
CA ASN A 86 11.41 -8.71 -1.14
C ASN A 86 11.50 -9.65 -2.36
N ALA A 87 12.33 -10.69 -2.30
CA ALA A 87 12.54 -11.69 -3.34
C ALA A 87 12.72 -13.08 -2.71
N GLY A 88 12.41 -14.14 -3.46
CA GLY A 88 12.68 -15.51 -3.01
C GLY A 88 14.16 -15.84 -3.12
N LEU A 89 14.69 -16.62 -2.16
CA LEU A 89 16.10 -17.02 -2.12
C LEU A 89 16.25 -18.54 -2.13
N ILE A 90 17.01 -19.05 -3.09
CA ILE A 90 17.25 -20.48 -3.29
C ILE A 90 18.74 -20.81 -3.12
N ASP A 91 19.06 -21.77 -2.26
CA ASP A 91 20.39 -22.36 -2.12
C ASP A 91 20.74 -23.17 -3.38
N ILE A 92 21.93 -22.91 -3.93
CA ILE A 92 22.47 -23.64 -5.09
C ILE A 92 23.73 -24.44 -4.76
N GLY A 93 24.14 -24.47 -3.49
CA GLY A 93 25.33 -25.16 -3.01
C GLY A 93 26.58 -24.26 -2.90
N ASP A 94 27.65 -24.82 -2.35
CA ASP A 94 28.97 -24.18 -2.22
C ASP A 94 28.97 -22.81 -1.52
N GLY A 95 27.98 -22.56 -0.66
CA GLY A 95 27.80 -21.29 0.03
C GLY A 95 27.20 -20.17 -0.84
N TYR A 96 26.63 -20.50 -2.01
CA TYR A 96 25.98 -19.56 -2.92
C TYR A 96 24.46 -19.69 -2.92
N ALA A 97 23.78 -18.60 -3.26
CA ALA A 97 22.33 -18.55 -3.40
C ALA A 97 21.91 -17.66 -4.57
N VAL A 98 20.71 -17.92 -5.10
CA VAL A 98 20.07 -17.12 -6.16
C VAL A 98 18.85 -16.41 -5.59
N ALA A 99 18.84 -15.08 -5.70
CA ALA A 99 17.67 -14.25 -5.42
C ALA A 99 16.93 -13.94 -6.73
N PHE A 100 15.62 -14.17 -6.78
CA PHE A 100 14.82 -13.80 -7.93
C PHE A 100 13.40 -13.36 -7.55
N LYS A 101 12.84 -12.47 -8.36
CA LYS A 101 11.48 -11.95 -8.27
C LYS A 101 10.97 -11.65 -9.68
N ILE A 102 9.66 -11.80 -9.87
CA ILE A 102 8.95 -11.32 -11.04
C ILE A 102 7.94 -10.26 -10.61
N GLU A 103 7.89 -9.16 -11.36
CA GLU A 103 6.91 -8.10 -11.20
C GLU A 103 6.27 -7.80 -12.56
N SER A 104 5.04 -7.30 -12.54
CA SER A 104 4.39 -6.74 -13.71
C SER A 104 4.30 -5.21 -13.57
N HIS A 105 4.18 -4.54 -14.70
CA HIS A 105 3.92 -3.10 -14.78
C HIS A 105 2.63 -2.83 -15.57
N ASN A 106 1.66 -3.74 -15.39
CA ASN A 106 0.35 -3.60 -15.99
C ASN A 106 -0.51 -2.70 -15.10
N HIS A 107 -1.38 -1.91 -15.73
CA HIS A 107 -2.30 -0.99 -15.06
C HIS A 107 -3.53 -1.70 -14.49
#